data_AF-A0A3D3YY09-F1
#
_entry.id   AF-A0A3D3YY09-F1
#
_cell.length_a   1.000
_cell.length_b   1.000
_cell.length_c   1.000
_cell.angle_alpha   90.00
_cell.angle_beta   90.00
_cell.angle_gamma   90.00
#
_symmetry.space_group_name_H-M   'P 1'
#
loop_
_entity.id
_entity.type
_entity.pdbx_description
1 polymer ?
#
loop_
_entity_poly.entity_id
_entity_poly.type
_entity_poly.pdbx_seq_one_letter_code
_entity_poly.pdbx_strand_id
1 'polypeptide(L)'
;RSGPAKRRLLEAMAAAWTRDLQGDGSPAEVIQRRLRRSDALLAEAPVLIVPCVRLRGAHRYGDAERSEAEREMFLLSGGAAIQSLMLALHAQRLASCWVSSTLFCKKETREALALGDEWIPLGSVAVGPPPSGGPPPDRPPFDVDEFLVQPD
;
A
#
# COMPACT_ATOMS: atom_id res chain seq x y z
N ARG A 1 21.96 3.07 -3.20
CA ARG A 1 21.19 3.72 -4.30
C ARG A 1 19.89 2.95 -4.49
N SER A 2 18.72 3.56 -4.25
CA SER A 2 17.40 2.90 -4.24
C SER A 2 16.81 2.58 -5.63
N GLY A 3 17.34 3.18 -6.70
CA GLY A 3 16.82 3.03 -8.07
C GLY A 3 16.69 1.58 -8.56
N PRO A 4 17.72 0.72 -8.43
CA PRO A 4 17.61 -0.69 -8.81
C PRO A 4 16.58 -1.48 -7.99
N ALA A 5 16.45 -1.20 -6.70
CA ALA A 5 15.46 -1.87 -5.85
C ALA A 5 14.03 -1.46 -6.22
N LYS A 6 13.81 -0.17 -6.48
CA LYS A 6 12.53 0.35 -6.98
C LYS A 6 12.11 -0.34 -8.28
N ARG A 7 13.02 -0.45 -9.27
CA ARG A 7 12.72 -1.11 -10.55
C ARG A 7 12.35 -2.58 -10.37
N ARG A 8 13.14 -3.35 -9.61
CA ARG A 8 12.82 -4.76 -9.33
C ARG A 8 11.45 -4.93 -8.67
N LEU A 9 11.11 -4.04 -7.72
CA LEU A 9 9.79 -4.06 -7.08
C LEU A 9 8.67 -3.84 -8.10
N LEU A 10 8.77 -2.82 -8.96
CA LEU A 10 7.77 -2.54 -9.99
C LEU A 10 7.63 -3.68 -10.99
N GLU A 11 8.74 -4.24 -11.45
CA GLU A 11 8.75 -5.40 -12.36
C GLU A 11 8.08 -6.62 -11.73
N ALA A 12 8.38 -6.91 -10.46
CA ALA A 12 7.79 -8.03 -9.73
C ALA A 12 6.28 -7.85 -9.53
N MET A 13 5.83 -6.63 -9.20
CA MET A 13 4.42 -6.28 -9.06
C MET A 13 3.67 -6.39 -10.40
N ALA A 14 4.26 -5.87 -11.49
CA ALA A 14 3.66 -5.94 -12.82
C ALA A 14 3.53 -7.40 -13.31
N ALA A 15 4.55 -8.23 -13.06
CA ALA A 15 4.51 -9.65 -13.38
C ALA A 15 3.42 -10.39 -12.58
N ALA A 16 3.31 -10.13 -11.28
CA ALA A 16 2.26 -10.72 -10.44
C ALA A 16 0.86 -10.34 -10.92
N TRP A 17 0.62 -9.04 -11.14
CA TRP A 17 -0.68 -8.57 -11.56
C TRP A 17 -1.08 -9.04 -12.96
N THR A 18 -0.10 -9.19 -13.87
CA THR A 18 -0.32 -9.78 -15.19
C THR A 18 -0.79 -11.22 -15.06
N ARG A 19 -0.15 -12.03 -14.21
CA ARG A 19 -0.55 -13.43 -13.96
C ARG A 19 -1.98 -13.50 -13.42
N ASP A 20 -2.31 -12.68 -12.44
CA ASP A 20 -3.66 -12.66 -11.84
C ASP A 20 -4.72 -12.31 -12.87
N LEU A 21 -4.52 -11.23 -13.64
CA LEU A 21 -5.50 -10.81 -14.65
C LEU A 21 -5.64 -11.81 -15.80
N GLN A 22 -4.56 -12.51 -16.17
CA GLN A 22 -4.63 -13.60 -17.13
C GLN A 22 -5.41 -14.80 -16.57
N GLY A 23 -5.21 -15.14 -15.30
CA GLY A 23 -6.00 -16.16 -14.59
C GLY A 23 -7.49 -15.82 -14.54
N ASP A 24 -7.82 -14.54 -14.40
CA ASP A 24 -9.20 -14.02 -14.45
C ASP A 24 -9.80 -13.96 -15.87
N GLY A 25 -9.02 -14.31 -16.92
CA GLY A 25 -9.47 -14.25 -18.31
C GLY A 25 -9.58 -12.83 -18.88
N SER A 26 -8.87 -11.85 -18.30
CA SER A 26 -8.88 -10.47 -18.79
C SER A 26 -8.26 -10.34 -20.19
N PRO A 27 -8.87 -9.57 -21.12
CA PRO A 27 -8.27 -9.30 -22.43
C PRO A 27 -6.92 -8.58 -22.33
N ALA A 28 -5.99 -8.86 -23.24
CA ALA A 28 -4.64 -8.29 -23.25
C ALA A 28 -4.63 -6.75 -23.20
N GLU A 29 -5.53 -6.09 -23.93
CA GLU A 29 -5.66 -4.63 -23.93
C GLU A 29 -6.07 -4.06 -22.57
N VAL A 30 -6.93 -4.78 -21.83
CA VAL A 30 -7.35 -4.40 -20.48
C VAL A 30 -6.19 -4.54 -19.51
N ILE A 31 -5.41 -5.62 -19.63
CA ILE A 31 -4.20 -5.84 -18.82
C ILE A 31 -3.21 -4.70 -19.05
N GLN A 32 -2.86 -4.41 -20.32
CA GLN A 32 -1.91 -3.35 -20.66
C GLN A 32 -2.38 -1.98 -20.16
N ARG A 33 -3.68 -1.66 -20.26
CA ARG A 33 -4.24 -0.42 -19.73
C ARG A 33 -4.13 -0.33 -18.22
N ARG A 34 -4.41 -1.41 -17.49
CA ARG A 34 -4.33 -1.46 -16.02
C ARG A 34 -2.89 -1.31 -15.54
N LEU A 35 -1.95 -2.01 -16.16
CA LEU A 35 -0.52 -1.90 -15.87
C LEU A 35 -0.01 -0.47 -16.06
N ARG A 36 -0.25 0.13 -17.23
CA ARG A 36 0.17 1.52 -17.53
C ARG A 36 -0.32 2.52 -16.50
N ARG A 37 -1.56 2.37 -16.01
CA ARG A 37 -2.12 3.28 -15.00
C ARG A 37 -1.41 3.16 -13.64
N SER A 38 -1.07 1.94 -13.23
CA SER A 38 -0.31 1.72 -11.98
C SER A 38 1.12 2.22 -12.10
N ASP A 39 1.78 1.93 -13.23
CA ASP A 39 3.15 2.36 -13.51
C ASP A 39 3.27 3.89 -13.55
N ALA A 40 2.31 4.58 -14.17
CA ALA A 40 2.31 6.04 -14.25
C ALA A 40 2.34 6.72 -12.88
N LEU A 41 1.77 6.09 -11.84
CA LEU A 41 1.82 6.63 -10.48
C LEU A 41 3.12 6.23 -9.76
N LEU A 42 3.47 4.93 -9.81
CA LEU A 42 4.55 4.39 -8.97
C LEU A 42 5.94 4.60 -9.57
N ALA A 43 6.08 4.57 -10.89
CA ALA A 43 7.35 4.80 -11.58
C ALA A 43 7.79 6.27 -11.51
N GLU A 44 6.85 7.20 -11.59
CA GLU A 44 7.12 8.65 -11.53
C GLU A 44 7.51 9.14 -10.13
N ALA A 45 6.99 8.50 -9.07
CA ALA A 45 7.28 8.91 -7.70
C ALA A 45 8.78 8.81 -7.35
N PRO A 46 9.49 9.89 -6.96
CA PRO A 46 10.92 9.83 -6.65
C PRO A 46 11.30 8.80 -5.60
N VAL A 47 10.41 8.58 -4.61
CA VAL A 47 10.58 7.60 -3.54
C VAL A 47 9.34 6.72 -3.43
N LEU A 48 9.55 5.42 -3.24
CA LEU A 48 8.52 4.50 -2.78
C LEU A 48 8.90 4.01 -1.39
N ILE A 49 7.97 4.11 -0.44
CA ILE A 49 8.08 3.53 0.89
C ILE A 49 7.16 2.32 0.92
N VAL A 50 7.67 1.15 1.33
CA VAL A 50 6.87 -0.08 1.48
C VAL A 50 6.67 -0.35 2.97
N PRO A 51 5.58 0.14 3.57
CA PRO A 51 5.27 -0.15 4.97
C PRO A 51 5.07 -1.66 5.14
N CYS A 52 5.69 -2.20 6.19
CA CYS A 52 5.58 -3.61 6.54
C CYS A 52 5.30 -3.74 8.03
N VAL A 53 4.54 -4.76 8.40
CA VAL A 53 4.40 -5.20 9.79
C VAL A 53 5.02 -6.57 9.98
N ARG A 54 5.46 -6.85 11.19
CA ARG A 54 5.90 -8.16 11.64
C ARG A 54 5.20 -8.46 12.95
N LEU A 55 4.64 -9.66 13.06
CA LEU A 55 3.94 -10.13 14.27
C LEU A 55 4.92 -10.54 15.40
N ARG A 56 6.07 -9.86 15.49
CA ARG A 56 7.08 -10.15 16.52
C ARG A 56 6.55 -9.63 17.85
N GLY A 57 6.49 -10.52 18.83
CA GLY A 57 5.92 -10.21 20.14
C GLY A 57 4.40 -10.38 20.21
N ALA A 58 3.76 -10.82 19.13
CA ALA A 58 2.34 -11.20 19.16
C ALA A 58 2.11 -12.33 20.17
N HIS A 59 1.00 -12.23 20.90
CA HIS A 59 0.54 -13.29 21.79
C HIS A 59 0.19 -14.54 20.97
N ARG A 60 0.57 -15.71 21.52
CA ARG A 60 0.19 -17.00 20.94
C ARG A 60 -1.07 -17.51 21.64
N TYR A 61 -2.14 -17.64 20.89
CA TYR A 61 -3.39 -18.23 21.37
C TYR A 61 -3.52 -19.68 20.88
N GLY A 62 -4.27 -20.49 21.63
CA GLY A 62 -4.53 -21.89 21.27
C GLY A 62 -5.64 -22.06 20.22
N ASP A 63 -6.41 -21.00 19.98
CA ASP A 63 -7.54 -20.96 19.06
C ASP A 63 -7.30 -19.99 17.89
N ALA A 64 -8.01 -20.25 16.79
CA ALA A 64 -7.87 -19.48 15.56
C ALA A 64 -8.44 -18.06 15.70
N GLU A 65 -9.54 -17.89 16.43
CA GLU A 65 -10.24 -16.62 16.60
C GLU A 65 -9.33 -15.55 17.22
N ARG A 66 -8.73 -15.83 18.39
CA ARG A 66 -7.83 -14.87 19.03
C ARG A 66 -6.51 -14.71 18.28
N SER A 67 -6.05 -15.75 17.58
CA SER A 67 -4.86 -15.65 16.72
C SER A 67 -5.09 -14.70 15.54
N GLU A 68 -6.29 -14.71 14.96
CA GLU A 68 -6.69 -13.78 13.90
C GLU A 68 -6.85 -12.36 14.45
N ALA A 69 -7.56 -12.19 15.58
CA ALA A 69 -7.70 -10.90 16.24
C ALA A 69 -6.33 -10.25 16.58
N GLU A 70 -5.38 -11.05 17.07
CA GLU A 70 -4.01 -10.57 17.32
C GLU A 70 -3.34 -10.08 16.03
N ARG A 71 -3.49 -10.83 14.93
CA ARG A 71 -2.97 -10.42 13.62
C ARG A 71 -3.64 -9.14 13.12
N GLU A 72 -4.95 -9.02 13.25
CA GLU A 72 -5.72 -7.83 12.87
C GLU A 72 -5.27 -6.59 13.64
N MET A 73 -5.02 -6.72 14.95
CA MET A 73 -4.48 -5.63 15.78
C MET A 73 -3.16 -5.07 15.23
N PHE A 74 -2.24 -5.93 14.78
CA PHE A 74 -0.99 -5.50 14.13
C PHE A 74 -1.24 -4.81 12.79
N LEU A 75 -2.21 -5.29 12.00
CA LEU A 75 -2.58 -4.66 10.72
C LEU A 75 -3.21 -3.28 10.92
N LEU A 76 -4.13 -3.15 11.89
CA LEU A 76 -4.75 -1.87 12.27
C LEU A 76 -3.69 -0.86 12.72
N SER A 77 -2.76 -1.30 13.57
CA SER A 77 -1.62 -0.48 14.00
C SER A 77 -0.75 -0.05 12.82
N GLY A 78 -0.52 -0.94 11.85
CA GLY A 78 0.19 -0.62 10.61
C GLY A 78 -0.55 0.42 9.76
N GLY A 79 -1.86 0.30 9.62
CA GLY A 79 -2.70 1.30 8.93
C GLY A 79 -2.64 2.67 9.58
N ALA A 80 -2.75 2.73 10.92
CA ALA A 80 -2.60 3.97 11.67
C ALA A 80 -1.22 4.62 11.46
N ALA A 81 -0.14 3.82 11.50
CA ALA A 81 1.21 4.31 11.25
C ALA A 81 1.41 4.85 9.83
N ILE A 82 0.79 4.23 8.82
CA ILE A 82 0.81 4.73 7.43
C ILE A 82 0.14 6.10 7.35
N GLN A 83 -1.02 6.27 7.98
CA GLN A 83 -1.70 7.56 8.01
C GLN A 83 -0.86 8.64 8.71
N SER A 84 -0.26 8.34 9.87
CA SER A 84 0.64 9.25 10.56
C SER A 84 1.87 9.63 9.71
N LEU A 85 2.45 8.68 8.99
CA LEU A 85 3.54 8.93 8.04
C LEU A 85 3.10 9.90 6.94
N MET A 86 1.95 9.70 6.33
CA MET A 86 1.45 10.57 5.26
C MET A 86 1.17 11.98 5.75
N LEU A 87 0.63 12.14 6.96
CA LEU A 87 0.46 13.45 7.61
C LEU A 87 1.81 14.12 7.89
N ALA A 88 2.82 13.36 8.36
CA ALA A 88 4.16 13.88 8.61
C ALA A 88 4.89 14.30 7.32
N LEU A 89 4.67 13.57 6.20
CA LEU A 89 5.16 13.97 4.88
C LEU A 89 4.48 15.26 4.42
N HIS A 90 3.16 15.36 4.60
CA HIS A 90 2.40 16.56 4.26
C HIS A 90 2.88 17.79 5.05
N ALA A 91 3.12 17.65 6.36
CA ALA A 91 3.67 18.71 7.20
C ALA A 91 5.05 19.21 6.72
N GLN A 92 5.81 18.34 6.04
CA GLN A 92 7.08 18.66 5.38
C GLN A 92 6.93 19.13 3.93
N ARG A 93 5.70 19.45 3.49
CA ARG A 93 5.35 19.87 2.13
C ARG A 93 5.69 18.84 1.04
N LEU A 94 5.66 17.56 1.38
CA LEU A 94 5.77 16.47 0.43
C LEU A 94 4.38 15.93 0.09
N ALA A 95 4.16 15.63 -1.19
CA ALA A 95 2.98 14.88 -1.61
C ALA A 95 3.21 13.39 -1.37
N SER A 96 2.16 12.71 -0.94
CA SER A 96 2.17 11.26 -0.79
C SER A 96 0.85 10.62 -1.24
N CYS A 97 0.94 9.39 -1.73
CA CYS A 97 -0.21 8.59 -2.12
C CYS A 97 0.03 7.14 -1.70
N TRP A 98 -0.82 6.61 -0.82
CA TRP A 98 -0.82 5.19 -0.50
C TRP A 98 -1.61 4.42 -1.56
N VAL A 99 -1.05 3.32 -2.03
CA VAL A 99 -1.70 2.36 -2.92
C VAL A 99 -1.57 0.94 -2.39
N SER A 100 -2.59 0.13 -2.62
CA SER A 100 -2.71 -1.23 -2.11
C SER A 100 -1.87 -2.27 -2.89
N SER A 101 -1.13 -1.87 -3.93
CA SER A 101 -0.54 -2.78 -4.91
C SER A 101 0.34 -3.90 -4.33
N THR A 102 1.25 -3.62 -3.39
CA THR A 102 2.09 -4.66 -2.75
C THR A 102 1.30 -5.58 -1.80
N LEU A 103 0.09 -5.18 -1.37
CA LEU A 103 -0.80 -6.01 -0.56
C LEU A 103 -1.30 -7.23 -1.34
N PHE A 104 -1.38 -7.11 -2.68
CA PHE A 104 -1.80 -8.18 -3.59
C PHE A 104 -0.65 -9.08 -4.07
N CYS A 105 0.61 -8.69 -3.86
CA CYS A 105 1.79 -9.45 -4.30
C CYS A 105 2.86 -9.50 -3.18
N LYS A 106 2.44 -9.94 -2.00
CA LYS A 106 3.27 -9.89 -0.78
C LYS A 106 4.56 -10.69 -0.91
N LYS A 107 4.49 -11.88 -1.50
CA LYS A 107 5.65 -12.76 -1.70
C LYS A 107 6.67 -12.11 -2.63
N GLU A 108 6.21 -11.67 -3.80
CA GLU A 108 7.02 -10.99 -4.81
C GLU A 108 7.64 -9.70 -4.28
N THR A 109 6.88 -8.94 -3.48
CA THR A 109 7.37 -7.73 -2.81
C THR A 109 8.53 -8.07 -1.86
N ARG A 110 8.40 -9.12 -1.04
CA ARG A 110 9.47 -9.55 -0.14
C ARG A 110 10.71 -9.96 -0.91
N GLU A 111 10.56 -10.78 -1.95
CA GLU A 111 11.68 -11.24 -2.77
C GLU A 111 12.40 -10.07 -3.45
N ALA A 112 11.66 -9.14 -4.07
CA ALA A 112 12.24 -7.98 -4.76
C ALA A 112 13.04 -7.05 -3.82
N LEU A 113 12.62 -6.97 -2.56
CA LEU A 113 13.22 -6.14 -1.52
C LEU A 113 14.17 -6.91 -0.58
N ALA A 114 14.38 -8.21 -0.82
CA ALA A 114 15.17 -9.11 0.03
C ALA A 114 14.74 -9.09 1.51
N LEU A 115 13.42 -9.10 1.76
CA LEU A 115 12.82 -9.19 3.10
C LEU A 115 12.56 -10.65 3.48
N GLY A 116 12.70 -10.98 4.77
CA GLY A 116 12.34 -12.29 5.31
C GLY A 116 10.82 -12.52 5.33
N ASP A 117 10.40 -13.78 5.38
CA ASP A 117 8.98 -14.18 5.32
C ASP A 117 8.12 -13.67 6.47
N GLU A 118 8.74 -13.24 7.56
CA GLU A 118 8.04 -12.65 8.70
C GLU A 118 7.50 -11.24 8.44
N TRP A 119 7.91 -10.60 7.34
CA TRP A 119 7.46 -9.27 6.95
C TRP A 119 6.20 -9.32 6.10
N ILE A 120 5.20 -8.54 6.48
CA ILE A 120 3.92 -8.44 5.80
C ILE A 120 3.81 -7.04 5.18
N PRO A 121 3.98 -6.88 3.86
CA PRO A 121 3.77 -5.61 3.17
C PRO A 121 2.31 -5.15 3.26
N LEU A 122 2.13 -3.85 3.48
CA LEU A 122 0.83 -3.19 3.68
C LEU A 122 0.52 -2.14 2.59
N GLY A 123 0.90 -2.42 1.34
CA GLY A 123 0.83 -1.45 0.25
C GLY A 123 2.14 -0.68 0.05
N SER A 124 2.08 0.39 -0.71
CA SER A 124 3.22 1.29 -0.96
C SER A 124 2.78 2.74 -0.89
N VAL A 125 3.62 3.59 -0.32
CA VAL A 125 3.44 5.04 -0.30
C VAL A 125 4.38 5.65 -1.33
N ALA A 126 3.81 6.17 -2.41
CA ALA A 126 4.51 7.01 -3.37
C ALA A 126 4.75 8.39 -2.74
N VAL A 127 5.98 8.90 -2.81
CA VAL A 127 6.38 10.18 -2.19
C VAL A 127 7.17 11.02 -3.19
N GLY A 128 6.84 12.31 -3.26
CA GLY A 128 7.51 13.26 -4.14
C GLY A 128 7.16 14.71 -3.83
N PRO A 129 7.70 15.65 -4.62
CA PRO A 129 7.23 17.03 -4.57
C PRO A 129 5.73 17.10 -4.95
N PRO A 130 5.00 18.11 -4.49
CA PRO A 130 3.64 18.38 -4.96
C PRO A 130 3.60 18.45 -6.50
N PRO A 131 2.59 17.84 -7.15
CA PRO A 131 2.49 17.85 -8.59
C PRO A 131 2.34 19.28 -9.14
N SER A 132 2.87 19.52 -10.34
CA SER A 132 2.73 20.78 -11.06
C SER A 132 1.30 20.93 -11.60
N GLY A 133 0.36 21.32 -10.75
CA GLY A 133 -1.06 21.46 -11.11
C GLY A 133 -1.90 22.27 -10.12
N GLY A 134 -1.26 22.88 -9.12
CA GLY A 134 -1.95 23.53 -8.01
C GLY A 134 -2.26 22.55 -6.86
N PRO A 135 -2.78 23.06 -5.73
CA PRO A 135 -3.23 22.21 -4.63
C PRO A 135 -4.33 21.26 -5.11
N PRO A 136 -4.50 20.09 -4.46
CA PRO A 136 -5.66 19.26 -4.72
C PRO A 136 -6.95 20.07 -4.51
N PRO A 137 -8.04 19.74 -5.21
CA PRO A 137 -9.31 20.44 -5.03
C PRO A 137 -9.75 20.36 -3.57
N ASP A 138 -10.38 21.43 -3.10
CA ASP A 138 -10.92 21.49 -1.75
C ASP A 138 -11.87 20.32 -1.54
N ARG A 139 -11.65 19.58 -0.46
CA ARG A 139 -12.56 18.53 -0.06
C ARG A 139 -13.81 19.21 0.51
N PRO A 140 -15.02 18.94 -0.03
CA PRO A 140 -16.24 19.50 0.54
C PRO A 140 -16.35 19.11 2.01
N PRO A 141 -16.87 20.01 2.88
CA PRO A 141 -17.15 19.64 4.26
C PRO A 141 -18.13 18.45 4.26
N PHE A 142 -17.93 17.53 5.19
CA PHE A 142 -18.86 16.43 5.43
C PHE A 142 -19.43 16.60 6.84
N ASP A 143 -20.69 16.22 7.00
CA ASP A 143 -21.31 16.17 8.32
C ASP A 143 -20.83 14.88 9.02
N VAL A 144 -20.24 15.03 10.20
CA VAL A 144 -19.75 13.88 10.99
C VAL A 144 -20.91 13.05 11.53
N ASP A 145 -22.08 13.67 11.74
CA ASP A 145 -23.26 13.00 12.30
C ASP A 145 -23.81 11.93 11.34
N GLU A 146 -23.58 12.07 10.03
CA GLU A 146 -23.90 11.03 9.03
C GLU A 146 -23.13 9.72 9.22
N PHE A 147 -22.02 9.74 9.96
CA PHE A 147 -21.14 8.58 10.20
C PHE A 147 -21.17 8.11 11.66
N LEU A 148 -21.91 8.78 12.53
CA LEU A 148 -22.10 8.40 13.93
C LEU A 148 -23.33 7.51 14.06
N VAL A 149 -23.12 6.23 14.35
CA VAL A 149 -24.22 5.32 14.71
C VAL A 149 -24.38 5.37 16.22
N GLN A 150 -25.53 5.85 16.70
CA GLN A 150 -25.91 5.68 18.09
C GLN A 150 -26.56 4.30 18.26
N PRO A 151 -26.06 3.46 19.18
CA PRO A 151 -26.75 2.21 19.50
C PRO A 151 -28.09 2.51 20.18
N ASP A 152 -29.11 1.70 19.89
CA ASP A 152 -30.40 1.69 20.59
C ASP A 152 -30.25 1.34 22.09
#